data_AF-A0A259BVY2-F1
#
_entry.id   AF-A0A259BVY2-F1
#
_cell.length_a   1.000
_cell.length_b   1.000
_cell.length_c   1.000
_cell.angle_alpha   90.00
_cell.angle_beta   90.00
_cell.angle_gamma   90.00
#
_symmetry.space_group_name_H-M   'P 1'
#
loop_
_entity.id
_entity.type
_entity.pdbx_description
1 polymer ?
#
loop_
_entity_poly.entity_id
_entity_poly.type
_entity_poly.pdbx_seq_one_letter_code
_entity_poly.pdbx_strand_id
1 'polypeptide(L)'
;MIRFVRRFLSLLIGLPVCIVVVALAVANRKMVTVSLDPFSPDSTTLAVTLPLFALIFATLIAGVVIGGAVTWLGQRRFRKEAK
;
A
#
# COMPACT_ATOMS: atom_id res chain seq x y z
N MET A 1 -29.99 4.84 -10.22
CA MET A 1 -29.10 4.90 -11.40
C MET A 1 -27.70 5.46 -11.10
N ILE A 2 -27.57 6.61 -10.43
CA ILE A 2 -26.29 7.29 -10.14
C ILE A 2 -25.24 6.42 -9.40
N ARG A 3 -25.67 5.59 -8.43
CA ARG A 3 -24.76 4.67 -7.71
C ARG A 3 -24.17 3.57 -8.60
N PHE A 4 -24.94 3.12 -9.59
CA PHE A 4 -24.51 2.07 -10.52
C PHE A 4 -23.46 2.60 -11.49
N VAL A 5 -23.68 3.80 -12.04
CA VAL A 5 -22.72 4.50 -12.91
C VAL A 5 -21.40 4.77 -12.18
N ARG A 6 -21.44 5.25 -10.93
CA ARG A 6 -20.23 5.45 -10.12
C ARG A 6 -19.44 4.16 -9.91
N ARG A 7 -20.11 3.05 -9.58
CA ARG A 7 -19.46 1.76 -9.36
C ARG A 7 -18.88 1.20 -10.66
N PHE A 8 -19.59 1.37 -11.77
CA PHE A 8 -19.12 1.00 -13.10
C PHE A 8 -17.90 1.83 -13.52
N LEU A 9 -17.91 3.15 -13.33
CA LEU A 9 -16.76 4.02 -13.59
C LEU A 9 -15.55 3.67 -12.72
N SER A 10 -15.77 3.42 -11.42
CA SER A 10 -14.71 3.00 -10.51
C SER A 10 -14.10 1.66 -10.92
N LEU A 11 -14.90 0.70 -11.40
CA LEU A 11 -14.41 -0.56 -11.94
C LEU A 11 -13.66 -0.36 -13.26
N LEU A 12 -14.22 0.45 -14.16
CA LEU A 12 -13.63 0.74 -15.47
C LEU A 12 -12.26 1.41 -15.36
N ILE A 13 -12.05 2.23 -14.34
CA ILE A 13 -10.76 2.90 -14.08
C ILE A 13 -9.87 2.03 -13.18
N GLY A 14 -10.42 1.44 -12.12
CA GLY A 14 -9.66 0.67 -11.14
C GLY A 14 -9.08 -0.62 -11.71
N LEU A 15 -9.80 -1.29 -12.61
CA LEU A 15 -9.37 -2.53 -13.24
C LEU A 15 -8.11 -2.35 -14.11
N PRO A 16 -8.05 -1.42 -15.09
CA PRO A 16 -6.83 -1.20 -15.86
C PRO A 16 -5.67 -0.68 -15.01
N VAL A 17 -5.93 0.16 -14.00
CA VAL A 17 -4.89 0.58 -13.05
C VAL A 17 -4.31 -0.64 -12.32
N CYS A 18 -5.14 -1.56 -11.85
CA CYS A 18 -4.67 -2.81 -11.24
C CYS A 18 -3.83 -3.64 -12.22
N ILE A 19 -4.25 -3.76 -13.47
CA ILE A 19 -3.51 -4.51 -14.49
C ILE A 19 -2.12 -3.90 -14.70
N VAL A 20 -2.01 -2.57 -14.84
CA VAL A 20 -0.72 -1.88 -15.01
C VAL A 20 0.19 -2.09 -13.80
N VAL A 21 -0.37 -1.97 -12.60
CA VAL A 21 0.35 -2.20 -11.34
C VAL A 21 0.91 -3.63 -11.28
N VAL A 22 0.10 -4.63 -11.62
CA VAL A 22 0.51 -6.04 -11.66
C VAL A 22 1.56 -6.29 -12.76
N ALA A 23 1.37 -5.71 -13.95
CA ALA A 23 2.33 -5.84 -15.05
C ALA A 23 3.70 -5.23 -14.70
N LEU A 24 3.72 -4.04 -14.08
CA LEU A 24 4.95 -3.42 -13.57
C LEU A 24 5.62 -4.27 -12.51
N ALA A 25 4.86 -4.87 -11.59
CA ALA A 25 5.36 -5.80 -10.59
C ALA A 25 6.00 -7.04 -11.22
N VAL A 26 5.31 -7.69 -12.17
CA VAL A 26 5.81 -8.89 -12.86
C VAL A 26 7.03 -8.59 -13.72
N ALA A 27 7.03 -7.47 -14.45
CA ALA A 27 8.17 -7.03 -15.26
C ALA A 27 9.41 -6.76 -14.40
N ASN A 28 9.21 -6.25 -13.17
CA ASN A 28 10.28 -5.92 -12.22
C ASN A 28 10.40 -6.97 -11.09
N ARG A 29 10.23 -8.27 -11.43
CA ARG A 29 10.32 -9.41 -10.49
C ARG A 29 11.73 -9.77 -10.02
N LYS A 30 12.75 -8.96 -10.34
CA LYS A 30 14.13 -9.26 -9.95
C LYS A 30 14.25 -9.25 -8.44
N MET A 31 14.83 -10.30 -7.88
CA MET A 31 15.11 -10.37 -6.45
C MET A 31 16.25 -9.41 -6.13
N VAL A 32 16.01 -8.53 -5.16
CA VAL A 32 17.00 -7.57 -4.67
C VAL A 32 17.12 -7.78 -3.18
N THR A 33 18.35 -7.89 -2.68
CA THR A 33 18.63 -7.93 -1.25
C THR A 33 18.59 -6.50 -0.72
N VAL A 34 17.67 -6.23 0.19
CA VAL A 34 17.53 -4.94 0.86
C VAL A 34 17.97 -5.09 2.31
N SER A 35 18.97 -4.32 2.72
CA SER A 35 19.34 -4.22 4.14
C SER A 35 18.41 -3.25 4.86
N LEU A 36 17.84 -3.69 5.98
CA LEU A 36 17.02 -2.87 6.87
C LEU A 36 17.84 -2.29 8.03
N ASP A 37 19.16 -2.50 8.05
CA ASP A 37 20.08 -1.93 9.04
C ASP A 37 20.70 -0.63 8.51
N PRO A 38 20.38 0.54 9.09
CA PRO A 38 20.95 1.82 8.66
C PRO A 38 22.36 2.08 9.21
N PHE A 39 22.86 1.27 10.16
CA PHE A 39 24.13 1.51 10.85
C PHE A 39 25.23 0.55 10.41
N SER A 40 24.89 -0.62 9.88
CA SER A 40 25.84 -1.58 9.33
C SER A 40 25.35 -2.11 7.98
N PRO A 41 25.58 -1.38 6.88
CA PRO A 41 25.08 -1.74 5.55
C PRO A 41 25.63 -3.07 5.01
N ASP A 42 26.82 -3.48 5.49
CA ASP A 42 27.44 -4.76 5.11
C ASP A 42 26.95 -5.94 5.97
N SER A 43 26.16 -5.68 7.03
CA SER A 43 25.64 -6.73 7.89
C SER A 43 24.43 -7.43 7.22
N THR A 44 24.41 -8.76 7.23
CA THR A 44 23.29 -9.56 6.69
C THR A 44 22.19 -9.79 7.74
N THR A 45 22.39 -9.33 8.98
CA THR A 45 21.53 -9.62 10.13
C THR A 45 20.09 -9.13 9.94
N LEU A 46 19.90 -8.04 9.19
CA LEU A 46 18.59 -7.44 8.88
C LEU A 46 18.37 -7.30 7.36
N ALA A 47 18.93 -8.22 6.57
CA ALA A 47 18.75 -8.21 5.11
C ALA A 47 17.54 -9.08 4.70
N VAL A 48 16.71 -8.57 3.80
CA VAL A 48 15.57 -9.29 3.22
C VAL A 48 15.71 -9.34 1.71
N THR A 49 15.59 -10.54 1.14
CA THR A 49 15.65 -10.73 -0.31
C THR A 49 14.24 -10.90 -0.86
N LEU A 50 13.79 -9.92 -1.64
CA LEU A 50 12.47 -9.92 -2.26
C LEU A 50 12.44 -8.99 -3.47
N PRO A 51 11.44 -9.11 -4.36
CA PRO A 51 11.23 -8.11 -5.41
C PRO A 51 10.89 -6.75 -4.81
N LEU A 52 11.58 -5.69 -5.25
CA LEU A 52 11.40 -4.34 -4.69
C LEU A 52 9.95 -3.84 -4.77
N PHE A 53 9.22 -4.20 -5.83
CA PHE A 53 7.82 -3.79 -5.96
C PHE A 53 6.97 -4.29 -4.77
N ALA A 54 7.25 -5.50 -4.27
CA ALA A 54 6.48 -6.09 -3.17
C ALA A 54 6.72 -5.33 -1.86
N LEU A 55 7.97 -4.91 -1.62
CA LEU A 55 8.33 -4.07 -0.48
C LEU A 55 7.61 -2.71 -0.54
N ILE A 56 7.63 -2.06 -1.70
CA ILE A 56 7.03 -0.73 -1.90
C ILE A 56 5.52 -0.79 -1.69
N PHE A 57 4.83 -1.78 -2.28
CA PHE A 57 3.39 -1.91 -2.07
C PHE A 57 3.04 -2.28 -0.63
N ALA A 58 3.80 -3.19 0.00
CA ALA A 58 3.57 -3.55 1.40
C ALA A 58 3.71 -2.35 2.34
N THR A 59 4.77 -1.55 2.17
CA THR A 59 5.00 -0.34 2.99
C THR A 59 3.95 0.74 2.71
N LEU A 60 3.54 0.94 1.46
CA LEU A 60 2.47 1.88 1.10
C LEU A 60 1.14 1.47 1.72
N ILE A 61 0.75 0.20 1.59
CA ILE A 61 -0.49 -0.33 2.18
C ILE A 61 -0.45 -0.18 3.70
N ALA A 62 0.66 -0.55 4.34
CA ALA A 62 0.84 -0.38 5.78
C ALA A 62 0.66 1.10 6.19
N GLY A 63 1.26 2.03 5.45
CA GLY A 63 1.11 3.47 5.68
C GLY A 63 -0.34 3.95 5.59
N VAL A 64 -1.08 3.51 4.57
CA VAL A 64 -2.52 3.83 4.42
C VAL A 64 -3.34 3.27 5.59
N VAL A 65 -3.08 2.03 6.00
CA VAL A 65 -3.79 1.39 7.13
C VAL A 65 -3.50 2.13 8.44
N ILE A 66 -2.23 2.43 8.71
CA ILE A 66 -1.81 3.17 9.91
C ILE A 66 -2.43 4.58 9.91
N GLY A 67 -2.34 5.31 8.79
CA GLY A 67 -2.96 6.63 8.66
C GLY A 67 -4.47 6.61 8.83
N GLY A 68 -5.15 5.62 8.24
CA GLY A 68 -6.58 5.38 8.42
C GLY A 68 -6.96 5.08 9.87
N ALA A 69 -6.17 4.26 10.56
CA ALA A 69 -6.39 3.93 11.97
C ALA A 69 -6.19 5.17 12.87
N VAL A 70 -5.12 5.94 12.66
CA VAL A 70 -4.84 7.17 13.42
C VAL A 70 -5.95 8.19 13.23
N THR A 71 -6.39 8.43 11.99
CA THR A 71 -7.48 9.38 11.71
C THR A 71 -8.81 8.92 12.32
N TRP A 72 -9.14 7.62 12.24
CA TRP A 72 -10.34 7.06 12.85
C TRP A 72 -10.35 7.22 14.38
N LEU A 73 -9.22 6.95 15.04
CA LEU A 73 -9.09 7.13 16.49
C LEU A 73 -9.15 8.61 16.87
N GLY A 74 -8.52 9.51 16.11
CA GLY A 74 -8.60 10.96 16.33
C GLY A 74 -10.02 11.51 16.20
N GLN A 75 -10.81 10.98 15.26
CA GLN A 75 -12.21 11.37 15.07
C GLN A 75 -13.19 10.73 16.07
N ARG A 76 -12.74 9.87 17.01
CA ARG A 76 -13.64 9.32 18.06
C ARG A 76 -14.25 10.38 18.98
N ARG A 77 -13.57 11.52 19.20
CA ARG A 77 -14.04 12.57 20.14
C ARG A 77 -15.30 13.30 19.66
N PHE A 78 -15.48 13.47 18.34
CA PHE A 78 -16.65 14.15 17.75
C PHE A 78 -17.84 13.20 17.49
N ARG A 79 -17.69 11.89 17.70
CA ARG A 79 -18.79 10.93 17.57
C ARG A 79 -19.83 10.99 18.69
N LYS A 80 -19.62 11.84 19.71
CA LYS A 80 -20.59 12.05 20.81
C LYS A 80 -21.53 13.23 20.60
N GLU A 81 -21.34 14.06 19.56
CA GLU A 81 -22.17 15.27 19.33
C GLU A 81 -23.20 15.11 18.20
N ALA A 82 -23.17 14.00 17.45
CA ALA A 82 -24.20 13.69 16.45
C ALA A 82 -25.30 12.80 17.08
N LYS A 83 -25.98 13.33 18.10
CA LYS A 83 -27.26 12.78 18.56
C LYS A 83 -28.38 13.68 18.11
#